data_AF-A0A0F9GGW6-F1
#
_entry.id   AF-A0A0F9GGW6-F1
#
_cell.length_a   1.000
_cell.length_b   1.000
_cell.length_c   1.000
_cell.angle_alpha   90.00
_cell.angle_beta   90.00
_cell.angle_gamma   90.00
#
_symmetry.space_group_name_H-M   'P 1'
#
loop_
_entity.id
_entity.type
_entity.pdbx_description
1 polymer ?
#
loop_
_entity_poly.entity_id
_entity_poly.type
_entity_poly.pdbx_seq_one_letter_code
_entity_poly.pdbx_strand_id
1 'polypeptide(L)'
;PMGNRRADAARTSLQGDIDRKDVPQQRTKKETKTLGWRPTCKCNADKVPSIVLDPFAGAGTTLWVAKKLNRRAVGYELSKEYCGLIVDRIRQQVMM
;
A
#
# COMPACT_ATOMS: atom_id res chain seq x y z
N PRO A 1 47.70 -24.12 -48.19
CA PRO A 1 47.31 -23.52 -46.88
C PRO A 1 45.96 -24.08 -46.43
N MET A 2 46.00 -24.92 -45.40
CA MET A 2 44.89 -25.71 -44.85
C MET A 2 43.76 -24.83 -44.29
N GLY A 3 42.57 -24.95 -44.88
CA GLY A 3 41.33 -24.37 -44.37
C GLY A 3 40.75 -25.23 -43.24
N ASN A 4 40.48 -24.57 -42.12
CA ASN A 4 39.97 -25.09 -40.85
C ASN A 4 38.73 -25.99 -41.00
N ARG A 5 38.72 -27.19 -40.38
CA ARG A 5 38.18 -27.49 -39.04
C ARG A 5 36.70 -27.08 -38.84
N ARG A 6 35.78 -28.06 -38.95
CA ARG A 6 35.11 -28.79 -37.83
C ARG A 6 33.72 -29.29 -38.24
N ALA A 7 33.39 -30.46 -37.70
CA ALA A 7 32.24 -31.30 -38.01
C ALA A 7 30.90 -30.66 -37.68
N ASP A 8 29.95 -30.90 -38.57
CA ASP A 8 28.53 -30.67 -38.37
C ASP A 8 27.92 -31.71 -37.41
N ALA A 9 26.89 -31.22 -36.71
CA ALA A 9 25.74 -31.95 -36.17
C ALA A 9 25.97 -32.96 -35.03
N ALA A 10 25.81 -32.48 -33.80
CA ALA A 10 24.96 -33.13 -32.78
C ALA A 10 24.71 -32.15 -31.61
N ARG A 11 23.87 -31.13 -31.83
CA ARG A 11 23.33 -30.32 -30.74
C ARG A 11 22.15 -31.10 -30.16
N THR A 12 22.42 -31.99 -29.21
CA THR A 12 21.35 -32.67 -28.47
C THR A 12 20.59 -31.61 -27.67
N SER A 13 19.37 -31.32 -28.11
CA SER A 13 18.44 -30.42 -27.45
C SER A 13 18.08 -30.96 -26.06
N LEU A 14 18.69 -30.38 -25.03
CA LEU A 14 18.10 -30.36 -23.69
C LEU A 14 17.36 -29.03 -23.54
N GLN A 15 16.27 -28.88 -24.28
CA GLN A 15 15.29 -27.84 -24.03
C GLN A 15 14.28 -28.44 -23.04
N GLY A 16 14.66 -28.49 -21.76
CA GLY A 16 13.71 -28.73 -20.68
C GLY A 16 12.90 -27.46 -20.50
N ASP A 17 11.59 -27.53 -20.72
CA ASP A 17 10.67 -26.45 -20.43
C ASP A 17 10.61 -26.25 -18.91
N ILE A 18 11.24 -25.19 -18.41
CA ILE A 18 11.11 -24.80 -17.00
C ILE A 18 9.74 -24.13 -16.88
N ASP A 19 8.75 -24.84 -16.34
CA ASP A 19 7.45 -24.25 -16.06
C ASP A 19 7.62 -23.10 -15.07
N ARG A 20 6.96 -21.95 -15.30
CA ARG A 20 7.11 -20.74 -14.45
C ARG A 20 6.76 -21.00 -12.97
N LYS A 21 6.08 -22.11 -12.69
CA LYS A 21 5.69 -22.56 -11.36
C LYS A 21 6.83 -23.20 -10.57
N ASP A 22 7.89 -23.68 -11.23
CA ASP A 22 9.04 -24.35 -10.60
C ASP A 22 10.14 -23.39 -10.15
N VAL A 23 9.99 -22.09 -10.43
CA VAL A 23 10.88 -21.05 -9.91
C VAL A 23 10.47 -20.74 -8.47
N PRO A 24 11.30 -21.05 -7.44
CA PRO A 24 10.98 -20.68 -6.07
C PRO A 24 10.99 -19.16 -5.97
N GLN A 25 9.82 -18.55 -5.88
CA GLN A 25 9.71 -17.11 -5.61
C GLN A 25 10.04 -16.86 -4.14
N GLN A 26 11.32 -16.92 -3.80
CA GLN A 26 11.80 -16.47 -2.50
C GLN A 26 11.65 -14.95 -2.44
N ARG A 27 10.48 -14.49 -1.97
CA ARG A 27 10.32 -13.13 -1.48
C ARG A 27 11.30 -12.93 -0.34
N THR A 28 12.42 -12.27 -0.62
CA THR A 28 13.36 -11.85 0.42
C THR A 28 12.62 -10.84 1.30
N LYS A 29 12.42 -11.19 2.57
CA LYS A 29 11.75 -10.31 3.53
C LYS A 29 12.71 -9.16 3.84
N LYS A 30 12.52 -8.03 3.16
CA LYS A 30 13.32 -6.83 3.39
C LYS A 30 12.93 -6.25 4.75
N GLU A 31 13.75 -6.48 5.76
CA GLU A 31 13.51 -5.95 7.11
C GLU A 31 13.67 -4.43 7.08
N THR A 32 12.62 -3.71 7.47
CA THR A 32 12.61 -2.24 7.49
C THR A 32 12.49 -1.78 8.93
N LYS A 33 13.50 -1.06 9.41
CA LYS A 33 13.47 -0.43 10.74
C LYS A 33 13.04 1.03 10.60
N THR A 34 11.89 1.38 11.15
CA THR A 34 11.45 2.78 11.22
C THR A 34 12.24 3.50 12.30
N LEU A 35 12.97 4.57 11.93
CA LEU A 35 13.79 5.37 12.87
C LEU A 35 12.96 6.39 13.67
N GLY A 36 11.63 6.37 13.51
CA GLY A 36 10.71 7.33 14.10
C GLY A 36 10.32 8.48 13.18
N TRP A 37 9.49 9.38 13.70
CA TRP A 37 8.99 10.55 12.98
C TRP A 37 10.01 11.70 13.02
N ARG A 38 10.30 12.28 11.86
CA ARG A 38 11.05 13.53 11.74
C ARG A 38 10.08 14.71 11.56
N PRO A 39 10.27 15.84 12.27
CA PRO A 39 9.47 17.04 12.04
C PRO A 39 9.66 17.56 10.61
N THR A 40 8.58 18.03 9.99
CA THR A 40 8.63 18.71 8.68
C THR A 40 8.84 20.22 8.81
N CYS A 41 8.57 20.80 9.99
CA CYS A 41 8.85 22.20 10.31
C CYS A 41 10.13 22.34 11.18
N LYS A 42 10.71 23.53 11.21
CA LYS A 42 11.75 23.94 12.19
C LYS A 42 11.16 24.47 13.50
N CYS A 43 9.84 24.47 13.62
CA CYS A 43 9.13 24.99 14.76
C CYS A 43 9.33 24.06 15.97
N ASN A 44 9.72 24.62 17.12
CA ASN A 44 9.84 23.87 18.37
C ASN A 44 8.48 23.77 19.08
N ALA A 45 7.50 23.23 18.36
CA ALA A 45 6.14 23.02 18.85
C ALA A 45 5.93 21.55 19.23
N ASP A 46 5.05 21.31 20.20
CA ASP A 46 4.66 19.96 20.56
C ASP A 46 3.96 19.23 19.42
N LYS A 47 4.15 17.91 19.37
CA LYS A 47 3.47 17.04 18.40
C LYS A 47 2.00 16.97 18.73
N VAL A 48 1.17 17.46 17.82
CA VAL A 48 -0.30 17.32 17.88
C VAL A 48 -0.78 16.25 16.89
N PRO A 49 -1.92 15.58 17.14
CA PRO A 49 -2.51 14.66 16.17
C PRO A 49 -2.81 15.36 14.84
N SER A 50 -2.35 14.78 13.73
CA SER A 50 -2.65 15.25 12.38
C SER A 50 -4.17 15.22 12.08
N ILE A 51 -4.59 16.09 11.17
CA ILE A 51 -5.93 16.06 10.56
C ILE A 51 -5.91 15.04 9.42
N VAL A 52 -6.90 14.14 9.39
CA VAL A 52 -7.07 13.19 8.29
C VAL A 52 -7.92 13.83 7.19
N LEU A 53 -7.46 13.78 5.95
CA LEU A 53 -8.23 14.20 4.77
C LEU A 53 -8.57 12.97 3.94
N ASP A 54 -9.86 12.79 3.63
CA ASP A 54 -10.34 11.76 2.72
C ASP A 54 -11.16 12.40 1.58
N PRO A 55 -10.61 12.54 0.36
CA PRO A 55 -11.32 13.17 -0.76
C PRO A 55 -12.43 12.29 -1.37
N PHE A 56 -12.52 11.01 -0.99
CA PHE A 56 -13.52 10.06 -1.50
C PHE A 56 -14.08 9.24 -0.33
N ALA A 57 -14.81 9.92 0.56
CA ALA A 57 -15.17 9.36 1.85
C ALA A 57 -16.05 8.10 1.76
N GLY A 58 -16.80 7.90 0.68
CA GLY A 58 -17.63 6.71 0.44
C GLY A 58 -18.57 6.45 1.62
N ALA A 59 -18.50 5.26 2.22
CA ALA A 59 -19.29 4.95 3.42
C ALA A 59 -18.78 5.60 4.73
N GLY A 60 -17.71 6.40 4.70
CA GLY A 60 -17.18 7.13 5.85
C GLY A 60 -16.31 6.33 6.81
N THR A 61 -15.78 5.17 6.41
CA THR A 61 -14.95 4.32 7.27
C THR A 61 -13.72 5.06 7.79
N THR A 62 -13.05 5.82 6.93
CA THR A 62 -11.88 6.64 7.30
C THR A 62 -12.22 7.66 8.39
N LEU A 63 -13.32 8.38 8.24
CA LEU A 63 -13.78 9.40 9.20
C LEU A 63 -14.16 8.78 10.54
N TRP A 64 -14.84 7.64 10.50
CA TRP A 64 -15.23 6.89 11.70
C TRP A 64 -14.01 6.36 12.48
N VAL A 65 -13.02 5.78 11.79
CA VAL A 65 -11.77 5.33 12.42
C VAL A 65 -10.99 6.52 12.96
N ALA A 66 -10.90 7.63 12.23
CA ALA A 66 -10.24 8.84 12.71
C ALA A 66 -10.88 9.34 14.02
N LYS A 67 -12.22 9.38 14.09
CA LYS A 67 -12.95 9.72 15.32
C LYS A 67 -12.63 8.74 16.46
N LYS A 68 -12.63 7.42 16.21
CA LYS A 68 -12.26 6.39 17.21
C LYS A 68 -10.84 6.54 17.74
N LEU A 69 -9.92 7.00 16.91
CA LEU A 69 -8.52 7.27 17.28
C LEU A 69 -8.32 8.67 17.88
N ASN A 70 -9.42 9.37 18.22
CA ASN A 70 -9.41 10.74 18.73
C ASN A 70 -8.66 11.73 17.82
N ARG A 71 -8.84 11.59 16.51
CA ARG A 71 -8.28 12.48 15.48
C ARG A 71 -9.37 13.29 14.82
N ARG A 72 -9.00 14.49 14.38
CA ARG A 72 -9.86 15.32 13.51
C ARG A 72 -9.78 14.79 12.08
N ALA A 73 -10.89 14.86 11.35
CA ALA A 73 -10.95 14.44 9.96
C ALA A 73 -11.87 15.34 9.13
N VAL A 74 -11.56 15.45 7.84
CA VAL A 74 -12.37 16.11 6.81
C VAL A 74 -12.57 15.11 5.67
N GLY A 75 -13.82 14.90 5.28
CA GLY A 75 -14.16 14.00 4.17
C GLY A 75 -14.98 14.73 3.12
N TYR A 76 -14.71 14.44 1.85
CA TYR A 76 -15.54 14.87 0.73
C TYR A 76 -16.22 13.65 0.10
N GLU A 77 -17.49 13.78 -0.21
CA GLU A 77 -18.29 12.76 -0.89
C GLU A 77 -19.32 13.46 -1.77
N LEU A 78 -19.48 12.97 -3.01
CA LEU A 78 -20.36 13.58 -4.00
C LEU A 78 -21.78 13.01 -3.90
N SER A 79 -21.92 11.73 -3.58
CA SER A 79 -23.22 11.09 -3.41
C SER A 79 -23.90 11.57 -2.14
N LYS A 80 -25.08 12.20 -2.29
CA LYS A 80 -25.90 12.64 -1.16
C LYS A 80 -26.32 11.49 -0.25
N GLU A 81 -26.56 10.31 -0.81
CA GLU A 81 -26.93 9.10 -0.06
C GLU A 81 -25.79 8.68 0.87
N TYR A 82 -24.56 8.64 0.35
CA TYR A 82 -23.38 8.34 1.16
C TYR A 82 -23.08 9.45 2.18
N CYS A 83 -23.29 10.72 1.85
CA CYS A 83 -23.23 11.81 2.83
C CYS A 83 -24.20 11.59 4.00
N GLY A 84 -25.44 11.18 3.74
CA GLY A 84 -26.42 10.84 4.77
C GLY A 84 -25.93 9.70 5.67
N LEU A 85 -25.47 8.61 5.05
CA LEU A 85 -24.91 7.45 5.75
C LEU A 85 -23.72 7.83 6.64
N ILE A 86 -22.80 8.67 6.14
CA ILE A 86 -21.66 9.20 6.91
C ILE A 86 -22.15 9.96 8.14
N VAL A 87 -23.11 10.86 7.96
CA VAL A 87 -23.66 11.68 9.04
C VAL A 87 -24.28 10.81 10.13
N ASP A 88 -25.10 9.82 9.75
CA ASP A 88 -25.74 8.91 10.70
C ASP A 88 -24.70 8.07 11.46
N ARG A 89 -23.71 7.52 10.75
CA ARG A 89 -22.60 6.75 11.33
C ARG A 89 -21.76 7.58 12.31
N ILE A 90 -21.52 8.85 12.01
CA ILE A 90 -20.73 9.74 12.88
C ILE A 90 -21.55 10.21 14.07
N ARG A 91 -22.87 10.42 13.91
CA ARG A 91 -23.79 10.84 14.98
C ARG A 91 -24.07 9.76 15.99
N GLN A 92 -24.16 8.50 15.57
CA GLN A 92 -24.26 7.36 16.48
C GLN A 92 -22.98 7.29 17.31
N GLN A 93 -23.01 7.87 18.51
CA GLN A 93 -21.87 7.83 19.40
C GLN A 93 -21.66 6.41 19.90
N VAL A 94 -20.37 6.06 19.95
CA VAL A 94 -19.79 5.15 20.94
C VAL A 94 -20.28 5.63 22.30
N MET A 95 -21.24 4.93 22.91
CA MET A 95 -21.28 4.82 24.37
C MET A 95 -19.89 4.28 24.76
N MET A 96 -19.12 5.12 25.43
CA MET A 96 -17.86 4.75 26.04
C MET A 96 -18.10 4.56 27.53
#